data_AF-A0A0F9A156-F1
#
_entry.id   AF-A0A0F9A156-F1
#
_cell.length_a   1.000
_cell.length_b   1.000
_cell.length_c   1.000
_cell.angle_alpha   90.00
_cell.angle_beta   90.00
_cell.angle_gamma   90.00
#
_symmetry.space_group_name_H-M   'P 1'
#
loop_
_entity.id
_entity.type
_entity.pdbx_description
1 polymer ?
#
loop_
_entity_poly.entity_id
_entity_poly.type
_entity_poly.pdbx_seq_one_letter_code
_entity_poly.pdbx_strand_id
1 'polypeptide(L)' 'NKNKDHPNIKEMIPIRGCPPSTDDVITAFSQIGIELPSTLFQNMNKGAGFLMAKYKGRPEFEESFFQIK' A
#
# COMPACT_ATOMS: atom_id res chain seq x y z
N ASN A 1 9.17 15.11 5.80
CA ASN A 1 7.71 15.23 5.59
C ASN A 1 7.39 16.70 5.36
N LYS A 2 7.20 17.14 4.10
CA LYS A 2 7.04 18.57 3.75
C LYS A 2 5.60 19.09 3.94
N ASN A 3 4.62 18.20 4.05
CA ASN A 3 3.19 18.55 4.07
C ASN A 3 2.54 18.38 5.44
N LYS A 4 3.30 17.99 6.47
CA LYS A 4 2.74 17.66 7.81
C LYS A 4 1.97 18.80 8.48
N ASP A 5 2.32 20.05 8.17
CA ASP A 5 1.76 21.25 8.79
C ASP A 5 0.76 21.98 7.86
N HIS A 6 0.26 21.29 6.82
CA HIS A 6 -0.65 21.91 5.86
C HIS A 6 -1.98 22.29 6.55
N PRO A 7 -2.46 23.55 6.39
CA PRO A 7 -3.59 24.07 7.18
C PRO A 7 -4.91 23.31 6.99
N ASN A 8 -5.07 22.62 5.85
CA ASN A 8 -6.27 21.80 5.57
C ASN A 8 -6.20 20.37 6.12
N ILE A 9 -5.10 19.95 6.77
CA ILE A 9 -5.01 18.63 7.41
C ILE A 9 -5.63 18.74 8.81
N LYS A 10 -6.74 18.02 9.04
CA LYS A 10 -7.41 18.00 10.34
C LYS A 10 -6.67 17.16 11.37
N GLU A 11 -6.10 16.05 10.93
CA GLU A 11 -5.37 15.10 11.75
C GLU A 11 -4.30 14.41 10.91
N MET A 12 -3.10 14.24 11.49
CA MET A 12 -2.00 13.52 10.87
C MET A 12 -1.63 12.35 11.78
N ILE A 13 -1.57 11.15 11.20
CA ILE A 13 -1.11 9.93 11.88
C ILE A 13 0.23 9.51 11.27
N PRO A 14 1.36 9.80 11.93
CA PRO A 14 2.67 9.45 11.41
C PRO A 14 2.97 7.96 11.64
N ILE A 15 3.30 7.26 10.58
CA ILE A 15 3.79 5.87 10.63
C ILE A 15 5.29 5.87 10.36
N ARG A 16 6.08 5.20 11.20
CA ARG A 16 7.54 5.10 11.05
C ARG A 16 7.91 3.91 10.15
N GLY A 17 9.02 4.03 9.43
CA GLY A 17 9.56 2.97 8.55
C GLY A 17 9.36 3.25 7.05
N CYS A 18 10.15 2.55 6.22
CA CYS A 18 10.04 2.58 4.76
C CYS A 18 10.47 1.21 4.18
N PRO A 19 9.53 0.28 3.94
CA PRO A 19 8.10 0.38 4.26
C PRO A 19 7.83 0.32 5.78
N PRO A 20 6.70 0.86 6.25
CA PRO A 20 6.24 0.65 7.62
C PRO A 20 5.85 -0.83 7.86
N SER A 21 5.75 -1.24 9.13
CA SER A 21 5.25 -2.57 9.47
C SER A 21 3.73 -2.67 9.22
N THR A 22 3.24 -3.88 8.92
CA THR A 22 1.80 -4.13 8.74
C THR A 22 0.98 -3.75 9.98
N ASP A 23 1.49 -4.07 11.17
CA ASP A 23 0.78 -3.82 12.44
C ASP A 23 0.67 -2.32 12.73
N ASP A 24 1.69 -1.54 12.38
CA ASP A 24 1.65 -0.08 12.51
C ASP A 24 0.60 0.51 11.56
N VAL A 25 0.45 -0.04 10.36
CA VAL A 25 -0.60 0.38 9.40
C VAL A 25 -1.99 0.04 9.94
N ILE A 26 -2.23 -1.19 10.40
CA ILE A 26 -3.53 -1.59 10.97
C ILE A 26 -3.90 -0.69 12.15
N THR A 27 -2.94 -0.43 13.04
CA THR A 27 -3.13 0.43 14.22
C THR A 27 -3.49 1.86 13.81
N ALA A 28 -2.80 2.44 12.83
CA ALA A 28 -3.06 3.80 12.35
C ALA A 28 -4.47 3.96 11.76
N PHE A 29 -4.97 2.96 11.04
CA PHE A 29 -6.33 2.98 10.50
C PHE A 29 -7.39 2.79 11.60
N SER A 30 -7.13 1.93 12.58
CA SER A 30 -8.02 1.72 13.72
C SER A 30 -8.22 3.01 14.54
N GLN A 31 -7.19 3.86 14.66
CA GLN A 31 -7.26 5.16 15.34
C GLN A 31 -8.31 6.12 14.74
N ILE A 32 -8.59 6.00 13.43
CA ILE A 32 -9.62 6.79 12.73
C ILE A 32 -10.92 6.01 12.51
N GLY A 33 -11.09 4.89 13.22
CA GLY A 33 -12.30 4.07 13.16
C GLY A 33 -12.40 3.21 11.89
N ILE A 34 -11.29 2.98 11.18
CA ILE A 34 -11.26 2.10 10.02
C ILE A 34 -10.64 0.75 10.40
N GLU A 35 -11.44 -0.30 10.37
CA GLU A 35 -10.95 -1.67 10.57
C GLU A 35 -10.43 -2.24 9.25
N LEU A 36 -9.14 -2.56 9.21
CA LEU A 36 -8.54 -3.24 8.08
C LEU A 36 -8.49 -4.76 8.34
N PRO A 37 -9.05 -5.59 7.44
CA PRO A 37 -8.88 -7.03 7.52
C PRO A 37 -7.39 -7.40 7.42
N SER A 38 -6.89 -8.19 8.37
CA SER A 38 -5.51 -8.68 8.36
C SER A 38 -5.18 -9.47 7.09
N THR A 39 -6.19 -10.08 6.47
CA THR A 39 -6.10 -10.79 5.18
C THR A 39 -5.69 -9.89 4.02
N LEU A 40 -5.92 -8.57 4.08
CA LEU A 40 -5.44 -7.63 3.06
C LEU A 40 -3.91 -7.61 2.95
N PHE A 41 -3.24 -7.85 4.06
CA PHE A 41 -1.78 -7.83 4.15
C PHE A 41 -1.17 -9.23 4.00
N GLN A 42 -2.00 -10.27 3.96
CA GLN A 42 -1.54 -11.61 3.62
C GLN A 42 -1.20 -11.67 2.13
N ASN A 43 0.01 -12.14 1.80
CA ASN A 43 0.48 -12.27 0.43
C ASN A 43 0.55 -10.95 -0.37
N MET A 44 0.87 -9.80 0.24
CA MET A 44 0.98 -8.50 -0.48
C MET A 44 1.80 -8.57 -1.78
N ASN A 45 2.90 -9.32 -1.78
CA ASN A 45 3.72 -9.54 -2.98
C ASN A 45 2.94 -10.23 -4.12
N LYS A 46 2.05 -11.17 -3.80
CA LYS A 46 1.17 -11.82 -4.79
C LYS A 46 0.00 -10.92 -5.18
N GLY A 47 -0.50 -10.09 -4.26
CA GLY A 47 -1.56 -9.11 -4.53
C GLY A 47 -1.15 -8.11 -5.61
N ALA A 48 0.08 -7.60 -5.57
CA ALA A 48 0.61 -6.73 -6.63
C ALA A 48 0.65 -7.45 -7.99
N GLY A 49 1.08 -8.72 -8.02
CA GLY A 49 1.05 -9.55 -9.23
C GLY A 49 -0.35 -9.80 -9.78
N PHE A 50 -1.36 -9.99 -8.91
CA PHE A 50 -2.75 -10.12 -9.33
C PHE A 50 -3.24 -8.88 -10.11
N LEU A 51 -2.86 -7.69 -9.67
CA LEU A 51 -3.22 -6.44 -10.37
C LEU A 51 -2.55 -6.31 -11.74
N MET A 52 -1.45 -7.03 -12.01
CA MET A 52 -0.79 -7.03 -13.31
C MET A 52 -1.55 -7.82 -14.37
N ALA A 53 -2.46 -8.72 -13.97
CA ALA A 53 -3.28 -9.51 -14.89
C ALA A 53 -4.09 -8.65 -15.87
N LYS A 54 -4.46 -7.42 -15.48
CA LYS A 54 -5.20 -6.48 -16.35
C LYS A 54 -4.39 -5.96 -17.55
N TYR A 55 -3.07 -6.15 -17.52
CA TYR A 55 -2.17 -5.73 -18.59
C TYR A 55 -1.77 -6.88 -19.52
N LYS A 56 -2.21 -8.11 -19.23
CA LYS A 56 -1.86 -9.29 -20.01
C LYS A 56 -2.21 -9.10 -21.49
N GLY A 57 -1.23 -9.30 -22.37
CA GLY A 57 -1.39 -9.21 -23.83
C GLY A 57 -1.56 -7.80 -24.39
N ARG A 58 -1.36 -6.75 -23.57
CA ARG A 58 -1.32 -5.37 -24.07
C ARG A 58 0.01 -5.10 -24.76
N PRO A 59 0.04 -4.65 -26.03
CA PRO A 59 1.28 -4.41 -26.75
C PRO A 59 2.12 -3.29 -26.14
N GLU A 60 1.51 -2.37 -25.39
CA GLU A 60 2.21 -1.30 -24.67
C GLU A 60 2.84 -1.75 -23.34
N PHE A 61 2.60 -2.99 -22.89
CA PHE A 61 3.06 -3.50 -21.60
C PHE A 61 4.12 -4.59 -21.77
N GLU A 62 5.35 -4.30 -21.33
CA GLU A 62 6.47 -5.23 -21.37
C GLU A 62 6.49 -6.11 -20.10
N GLU A 63 5.87 -7.29 -20.18
CA GLU A 63 5.71 -8.22 -19.05
C GLU A 63 7.06 -8.69 -18.47
N SER A 64 8.13 -8.73 -19.27
CA SER A 64 9.45 -9.17 -18.82
C SER A 64 10.09 -8.25 -17.76
N PHE A 65 9.66 -6.98 -17.69
CA PHE A 65 10.15 -6.03 -16.69
C PHE A 65 9.62 -6.27 -15.27
N PHE A 66 8.59 -7.11 -15.12
CA PHE A 66 7.86 -7.30 -13.86
C PHE A 66 7.97 -8.73 -13.30
N GLN A 67 9.04 -9.44 -13.66
CA GLN A 67 9.34 -10.78 -13.16
C GLN A 67 10.29 -10.74 -11.97
N ILE A 68 10.05 -11.59 -10.96
CA ILE A 68 11.00 -11.83 -9.87
C ILE A 68 12.03 -12.86 -10.37
N LYS A 69 13.32 -12.58 -10.19
CA LYS A 69 14.41 -13.52 -10.47
C LYS A 69 14.62 -14.50 -9.33
#